data_AF-A0A370P129-F1
#
_entry.id   AF-A0A370P129-F1
#
_cell.length_a   1.000
_cell.length_b   1.000
_cell.length_c   1.000
_cell.angle_alpha   90.00
_cell.angle_beta   90.00
_cell.angle_gamma   90.00
#
_symmetry.space_group_name_H-M   'P 1'
#
loop_
_entity.id
_entity.type
_entity.pdbx_description
1 polymer ?
#
loop_
_entity_poly.entity_id
_entity_poly.type
_entity_poly.pdbx_seq_one_letter_code
_entity_poly.pdbx_strand_id
1 'polypeptide(L)'
;MSSDSPTPPQDLEALLARLRASFPTLSTQFQGGARYLLDHPQDVPVLSMRKIAASAGVQPATLVRLSQHLGFEGWQGLRELFVDALRGGSQPYAHRARKVVRESSASRMLGEMLDAQHHNLDLIAASNEKTLPQAAELLSQAACVHVAGFRSCFPIAFTFHYVYRLFRSSVHLIRADAGTLEMELRGLAPKDAVVVVSFAPYSHESIRVAAAARECGCKVIALTDSTVSPMALAADCTLLFSVESPSFFPSITAGVAVAEALVEQLLARKGKGAIRALEQAEGELHRTGAYVAAGRG
;
A
#
# COMPACT_ATOMS: atom_id res chain seq x y z
N MET A 1 16.54 16.57 45.60
CA MET A 1 16.89 17.30 44.37
C MET A 1 16.36 16.48 43.22
N SER A 2 15.19 16.84 42.70
CA SER A 2 14.52 16.12 41.61
C SER A 2 15.33 16.33 40.33
N SER A 3 15.92 15.26 39.80
CA SER A 3 16.54 15.27 38.48
C SER A 3 15.43 15.26 37.44
N ASP A 4 15.05 16.44 36.92
CA ASP A 4 14.23 16.55 35.71
C ASP A 4 15.05 16.03 34.52
N SER A 5 15.01 14.72 34.30
CA SER A 5 15.50 14.14 33.06
C SER A 5 14.63 14.66 31.91
N PRO A 6 15.22 15.27 30.87
CA PRO A 6 14.43 15.82 29.77
C PRO A 6 13.62 14.72 29.10
N THR A 7 12.33 14.94 28.88
CA THR A 7 11.46 13.98 28.15
C THR A 7 12.00 13.77 26.73
N PRO A 8 12.19 12.53 26.27
CA PRO A 8 12.71 12.25 24.93
C PRO A 8 11.75 12.78 23.84
N PRO A 9 12.28 13.28 22.71
CA PRO A 9 11.47 13.57 21.53
C PRO A 9 10.65 12.35 21.09
N GLN A 10 9.43 12.58 20.62
CA GLN A 10 8.49 11.50 20.24
C GLN A 10 8.54 11.13 18.75
N ASP A 11 9.09 11.99 17.90
CA ASP A 11 9.25 11.73 16.47
C ASP A 11 10.56 12.33 15.94
N LEU A 12 10.93 11.94 14.72
CA LEU A 12 12.18 12.40 14.10
C LEU A 12 12.21 13.92 13.92
N GLU A 13 11.09 14.55 13.60
CA GLU A 13 11.01 16.00 13.41
C GLU A 13 11.35 16.76 14.70
N ALA A 14 10.73 16.37 15.82
CA ALA A 14 10.99 16.93 17.14
C ALA A 14 12.44 16.69 17.60
N LEU A 15 13.01 15.53 17.26
CA LEU A 15 14.41 15.23 17.53
C LEU A 15 15.35 16.17 16.77
N LEU A 16 15.16 16.32 15.45
CA LEU A 16 16.00 17.18 14.62
C LEU A 16 15.85 18.66 15.01
N ALA A 17 14.63 19.11 15.33
CA ALA A 17 14.39 20.46 15.84
C ALA A 17 15.14 20.71 17.16
N ARG A 18 15.08 19.77 18.10
CA ARG A 18 15.80 19.87 19.38
C ARG A 18 17.31 19.90 19.16
N LEU A 19 17.84 19.01 18.32
CA LEU A 19 19.27 18.97 17.99
C LEU A 19 19.77 20.30 17.42
N ARG A 20 19.01 20.94 16.50
CA ARG A 20 19.35 22.26 15.94
C ARG A 20 19.34 23.35 17.01
N ALA A 21 18.32 23.37 17.87
CA ALA A 21 18.19 24.37 18.92
C ALA A 21 19.28 24.25 19.99
N SER A 22 19.64 23.03 20.40
CA SER A 22 20.70 22.79 21.40
C SER A 22 22.11 22.80 20.81
N PHE A 23 22.29 22.75 19.49
CA PHE A 23 23.59 22.59 18.85
C PHE A 23 24.68 23.55 19.37
N PRO A 24 24.42 24.86 19.59
CA PRO A 24 25.43 25.80 20.07
C PRO A 24 25.92 25.52 21.49
N THR A 25 25.12 24.83 22.32
CA THR A 25 25.41 24.57 23.73
C THR A 25 25.94 23.15 23.99
N LEU A 26 25.98 22.30 22.97
CA LEU A 26 26.56 20.97 23.04
C LEU A 26 28.09 21.03 23.15
N SER A 27 28.69 20.07 23.88
CA SER A 27 30.15 19.87 23.86
C SER A 27 30.65 19.54 22.45
N THR A 28 31.92 19.79 22.15
CA THR A 28 32.51 19.50 20.83
C THR A 28 32.31 18.04 20.39
N GLN A 29 32.38 17.10 21.32
CA GLN A 29 32.11 15.69 21.04
C GLN A 29 30.63 15.43 20.73
N PHE A 30 29.70 16.09 21.42
CA PHE A 30 28.27 15.99 21.12
C PHE A 30 27.90 16.69 19.82
N GLN A 31 28.55 17.81 19.48
CA GLN A 31 28.37 18.50 18.21
C GLN A 31 28.76 17.62 17.01
N GLY A 32 29.83 16.83 17.12
CA GLY A 32 30.21 15.87 16.07
C GLY A 32 29.11 14.84 15.79
N GLY A 33 28.59 14.22 16.85
CA GLY A 33 27.47 13.27 16.74
C GLY A 33 26.18 13.94 16.24
N ALA A 34 25.80 15.09 16.81
CA ALA A 34 24.60 15.83 16.43
C ALA A 34 24.63 16.29 14.96
N ARG A 35 25.79 16.76 14.48
CA ARG A 35 25.98 17.19 13.09
C ARG A 35 25.75 16.03 12.13
N TYR A 36 26.33 14.87 12.40
CA TYR A 36 26.12 13.70 11.55
C TYR A 36 24.64 13.29 11.51
N LEU A 37 23.94 13.29 12.66
CA LEU A 37 22.51 12.98 12.71
C LEU A 37 21.64 13.97 11.91
N LEU A 38 22.05 15.24 11.83
CA LEU A 38 21.35 16.30 11.10
C LEU A 38 21.63 16.27 9.60
N ASP A 39 22.88 16.01 9.21
CA ASP A 39 23.35 16.08 7.82
C ASP A 39 23.13 14.76 7.07
N HIS A 40 23.09 13.64 7.78
CA HIS A 40 22.95 12.28 7.23
C HIS A 40 21.85 11.44 7.90
N PRO A 41 20.61 11.95 8.04
CA PRO A 41 19.54 11.23 8.75
C PRO A 41 19.21 9.87 8.11
N GLN A 42 19.34 9.73 6.78
CA GLN A 42 19.10 8.48 6.06
C GLN A 42 20.13 7.36 6.36
N ASP A 43 21.32 7.71 6.86
CA ASP A 43 22.36 6.73 7.19
C ASP A 43 22.11 6.05 8.54
N VAL A 44 21.45 6.77 9.46
CA VAL A 44 21.28 6.37 10.86
C VAL A 44 20.55 5.03 11.03
N PRO A 45 19.48 4.74 10.26
CA PRO A 45 18.78 3.45 10.33
C PRO A 45 19.58 2.28 9.76
N VAL A 46 20.49 2.52 8.82
CA VAL A 46 21.11 1.49 7.98
C VAL A 46 22.56 1.18 8.36
N LEU A 47 23.28 2.14 8.95
CA LEU A 47 24.67 1.94 9.38
C LEU A 47 24.75 1.46 10.84
N SER A 48 25.84 0.78 11.19
CA SER A 48 26.11 0.44 12.60
C SER A 48 26.50 1.68 13.40
N MET A 49 26.21 1.70 14.71
CA MET A 49 26.60 2.79 15.62
C MET A 49 28.11 3.09 15.53
N ARG A 50 28.95 2.06 15.39
CA ARG A 50 30.40 2.22 15.24
C ARG A 50 30.78 2.96 13.95
N LYS A 51 30.11 2.66 12.83
CA LYS A 51 30.36 3.32 11.55
C LYS A 51 29.88 4.77 11.57
N ILE A 52 28.71 5.02 12.16
CA ILE A 52 28.19 6.38 12.37
C ILE A 52 29.16 7.19 13.24
N ALA A 53 29.63 6.64 14.35
CA ALA A 53 30.57 7.31 15.24
C ALA A 53 31.89 7.65 14.52
N ALA A 54 32.42 6.71 13.73
CA ALA A 54 33.62 6.93 12.93
C ALA A 54 33.43 8.07 11.90
N SER A 55 32.34 8.07 11.14
CA SER A 55 32.02 9.13 10.17
C SER A 55 31.78 10.49 10.85
N ALA A 56 31.23 10.49 12.06
CA ALA A 56 30.99 11.68 12.86
C ALA A 56 32.25 12.19 13.61
N GLY A 57 33.38 11.48 13.52
CA GLY A 57 34.63 11.84 14.21
C GLY A 57 34.56 11.68 15.74
N VAL A 58 33.72 10.77 16.26
CA VAL A 58 33.50 10.57 17.70
C VAL A 58 33.61 9.11 18.10
N GLN A 59 33.72 8.86 19.41
CA GLN A 59 33.68 7.51 19.96
C GLN A 59 32.23 6.99 20.05
N PRO A 60 31.97 5.68 19.91
CA PRO A 60 30.61 5.14 20.02
C PRO A 60 29.91 5.48 21.36
N ALA A 61 30.66 5.52 22.46
CA ALA A 61 30.15 5.95 23.77
C ALA A 61 29.66 7.40 23.80
N THR A 62 30.14 8.26 22.90
CA THR A 62 29.66 9.63 22.75
C THR A 62 28.25 9.66 22.18
N LEU A 63 27.91 8.77 21.24
CA LEU A 63 26.54 8.67 20.69
C LEU A 63 25.55 8.16 21.76
N VAL A 64 25.97 7.23 22.61
CA VAL A 64 25.17 6.78 23.76
C VAL A 64 24.93 7.94 24.73
N ARG A 65 25.98 8.66 25.13
CA ARG A 65 25.84 9.81 26.04
C ARG A 65 25.03 10.95 25.42
N LEU A 66 25.14 11.18 24.12
CA LEU A 66 24.31 12.15 23.40
C LEU A 66 22.82 11.74 23.42
N SER A 67 22.51 10.46 23.18
CA SER A 67 21.13 9.97 23.29
C SER A 67 20.56 10.12 24.70
N GLN A 68 21.37 9.86 25.73
CA GLN A 68 20.99 10.09 27.14
C GLN A 68 20.79 11.56 27.47
N HIS A 69 21.67 12.43 26.95
CA HIS A 69 21.52 13.88 27.08
C HIS A 69 20.21 14.40 26.47
N LEU A 70 19.70 13.72 25.44
CA LEU A 70 18.43 14.05 24.77
C LEU A 70 17.21 13.43 25.44
N GLY A 71 17.38 12.63 26.50
CA GLY A 71 16.29 12.02 27.27
C GLY A 71 16.00 10.56 26.97
N PHE A 72 16.77 9.91 26.09
CA PHE A 72 16.59 8.48 25.78
C PHE A 72 17.38 7.60 26.76
N GLU A 73 16.94 6.37 26.99
CA GLU A 73 17.71 5.40 27.79
C GLU A 73 19.05 5.03 27.14
N GLY A 74 19.13 5.11 25.82
CA GLY A 74 20.36 4.89 25.06
C GLY A 74 20.18 5.03 23.55
N TRP A 75 21.23 4.66 22.82
CA TRP A 75 21.33 4.87 21.37
C TRP A 75 20.16 4.26 20.58
N GLN A 76 19.68 3.07 20.99
CA GLN A 76 18.61 2.39 20.27
C GLN A 76 17.29 3.17 20.33
N GLY A 77 16.95 3.78 21.46
CA GLY A 77 15.74 4.59 21.59
C GLY A 77 15.76 5.82 20.67
N LEU A 78 16.92 6.47 20.53
CA LEU A 78 17.09 7.57 19.58
C LEU A 78 17.06 7.09 18.12
N ARG A 79 17.75 5.97 17.83
CA ARG A 79 17.83 5.38 16.49
C ARG A 79 16.45 4.96 15.98
N GLU A 80 15.58 4.46 16.86
CA GLU A 80 14.24 4.01 16.47
C GLU A 80 13.43 5.12 15.79
N LEU A 81 13.60 6.39 16.19
CA LEU A 81 12.94 7.51 15.51
C LEU A 81 13.39 7.68 14.04
N PHE A 82 14.67 7.46 13.75
CA PHE A 82 15.18 7.46 12.38
C PHE A 82 14.68 6.23 11.62
N VAL A 83 14.66 5.08 12.29
CA VAL A 83 14.22 3.83 11.68
C VAL A 83 12.73 3.88 11.36
N ASP A 84 11.90 4.44 12.25
CA ASP A 84 10.47 4.62 12.02
C ASP A 84 10.19 5.60 10.88
N ALA A 85 10.96 6.68 10.79
CA ALA A 85 10.89 7.60 9.66
C ALA A 85 11.29 6.93 8.35
N LEU A 86 12.29 6.03 8.36
CA LEU A 86 12.70 5.28 7.18
C LEU A 86 11.71 4.16 6.82
N ARG A 87 11.13 3.48 7.82
CA ARG A 87 10.24 2.33 7.59
C ARG A 87 9.00 2.75 6.82
N GLY A 88 8.43 3.93 7.07
CA GLY A 88 7.22 4.44 6.41
C GLY A 88 5.94 3.61 6.59
N GLY A 89 6.06 2.31 6.90
CA GLY A 89 5.03 1.31 6.97
C GLY A 89 4.93 0.73 8.38
N SER A 90 3.68 0.52 8.81
CA SER A 90 3.27 0.00 10.12
C SER A 90 3.14 1.01 11.27
N GLN A 91 3.01 2.31 10.98
CA GLN A 91 2.48 3.25 11.96
C GLN A 91 0.95 3.09 12.06
N PRO A 92 0.37 2.95 13.27
CA PRO A 92 -1.07 2.96 13.46
C PRO A 92 -1.70 4.19 12.80
N TYR A 93 -2.90 4.06 12.24
CA TYR A 93 -3.60 5.17 11.58
C TYR A 93 -3.68 6.42 12.47
N ALA A 94 -3.89 6.23 13.78
CA ALA A 94 -3.92 7.34 14.75
C ALA A 94 -2.61 8.12 14.82
N HIS A 95 -1.45 7.46 14.68
CA HIS A 95 -0.15 8.13 14.67
C HIS A 95 0.01 8.98 13.41
N ARG A 96 -0.28 8.40 12.24
CA ARG A 96 -0.23 9.14 10.97
C ARG A 96 -1.24 10.30 10.93
N ALA A 97 -2.42 10.12 11.50
CA ALA A 97 -3.43 11.17 11.61
C ALA A 97 -2.94 12.36 12.45
N ARG A 98 -2.24 12.12 13.56
CA ARG A 98 -1.67 13.21 14.38
C ARG A 98 -0.69 14.07 13.57
N LYS A 99 0.14 13.45 12.72
CA LYS A 99 1.05 14.17 11.82
C LYS A 99 0.28 15.07 10.85
N VAL A 100 -0.72 14.51 10.16
CA VAL A 100 -1.57 15.26 9.20
C VAL A 100 -2.27 16.45 9.88
N VAL A 101 -2.75 16.28 11.11
CA VAL A 101 -3.40 17.35 11.89
C VAL A 101 -2.41 18.44 12.33
N ARG A 102 -1.15 18.10 12.61
CA ARG A 102 -0.13 19.06 13.05
C ARG A 102 0.42 19.90 11.90
N GLU A 103 0.64 19.28 10.75
CA GLU A 103 1.34 19.89 9.59
C GLU A 103 0.36 20.59 8.62
N SER A 104 -0.86 20.89 9.06
CA SER A 104 -1.98 21.16 8.17
C SER A 104 -1.92 22.52 7.46
N SER A 105 -1.31 22.54 6.27
CA SER A 105 -1.50 23.58 5.26
C SER A 105 -2.32 23.00 4.10
N ALA A 106 -3.57 23.44 3.96
CA ALA A 106 -4.52 22.86 3.00
C ALA A 106 -4.01 22.87 1.55
N SER A 107 -3.27 23.92 1.15
CA SER A 107 -2.70 24.04 -0.19
C SER A 107 -1.53 23.07 -0.46
N ARG A 108 -0.83 22.60 0.58
CA ARG A 108 0.31 21.68 0.45
C ARG A 108 -0.12 20.22 0.40
N MET A 109 -1.16 19.86 1.16
CA MET A 109 -1.63 18.47 1.27
C MET A 109 -2.04 17.86 -0.07
N LEU A 110 -2.70 18.64 -0.93
CA LEU A 110 -3.10 18.15 -2.26
C LEU A 110 -1.88 17.86 -3.13
N GLY A 111 -0.88 18.75 -3.12
CA GLY A 111 0.38 18.55 -3.87
C GLY A 111 1.10 17.28 -3.41
N GLU A 112 1.31 17.12 -2.10
CA GLU A 112 1.94 15.93 -1.54
C GLU A 112 1.18 14.63 -1.86
N MET A 113 -0.16 14.68 -1.83
CA MET A 113 -1.00 13.54 -2.19
C MET A 113 -0.82 13.17 -3.67
N LEU A 114 -0.85 14.15 -4.57
CA LEU A 114 -0.67 13.93 -6.01
C LEU A 114 0.74 13.43 -6.33
N ASP A 115 1.78 13.99 -5.71
CA ASP A 115 3.16 13.53 -5.89
C ASP A 115 3.32 12.06 -5.47
N ALA A 116 2.73 11.67 -4.33
CA ALA A 116 2.70 10.27 -3.91
C ALA A 116 1.92 9.38 -4.88
N GLN A 117 0.82 9.87 -5.47
CA GLN A 117 0.07 9.10 -6.46
C GLN A 117 0.85 8.93 -7.77
N HIS A 118 1.53 9.97 -8.27
CA HIS A 118 2.41 9.85 -9.43
C HIS A 118 3.50 8.81 -9.18
N HIS A 119 4.17 8.88 -8.03
CA HIS A 119 5.19 7.89 -7.66
C HIS A 119 4.63 6.46 -7.63
N ASN A 120 3.47 6.27 -7.00
CA ASN A 120 2.82 4.96 -6.94
C ASN A 120 2.49 4.39 -8.32
N LEU A 121 2.04 5.25 -9.25
CA LEU A 121 1.69 4.84 -10.62
C LEU A 121 2.93 4.48 -11.44
N ASP A 122 4.03 5.23 -11.29
CA ASP A 122 5.30 4.94 -11.99
C ASP A 122 5.85 3.55 -11.64
N LEU A 123 5.66 3.09 -10.41
CA LEU A 123 6.10 1.77 -9.94
C LEU A 123 5.30 0.61 -10.57
N ILE A 124 4.07 0.85 -11.03
CA ILE A 124 3.21 -0.21 -11.58
C ILE A 124 3.80 -0.78 -12.87
N ALA A 125 4.23 0.09 -13.79
CA ALA A 125 4.65 -0.33 -15.12
C ALA A 125 5.83 -1.31 -15.06
N ALA A 126 6.88 -0.93 -14.31
CA ALA A 126 8.06 -1.76 -14.14
C ALA A 126 7.77 -3.08 -13.41
N SER A 127 6.85 -3.06 -12.43
CA SER A 127 6.54 -4.23 -11.61
C SER A 127 5.66 -5.26 -12.32
N ASN A 128 4.91 -4.85 -13.36
CA ASN A 128 3.84 -5.68 -13.94
C ASN A 128 3.96 -5.94 -15.44
N GLU A 129 5.04 -5.48 -16.10
CA GLU A 129 5.23 -5.61 -17.55
C GLU A 129 4.98 -7.03 -18.08
N LYS A 130 5.46 -8.05 -17.35
CA LYS A 130 5.33 -9.46 -17.73
C LYS A 130 4.12 -10.15 -17.14
N THR A 131 3.74 -9.78 -15.92
CA THR A 131 2.67 -10.45 -15.18
C THR A 131 1.29 -9.96 -15.61
N LEU A 132 1.13 -8.71 -16.04
CA LEU A 132 -0.16 -8.19 -16.51
C LEU A 132 -0.69 -8.95 -17.74
N PRO A 133 0.11 -9.18 -18.81
CA PRO A 133 -0.35 -10.00 -19.94
C PRO A 133 -0.61 -11.46 -19.56
N GLN A 134 0.17 -12.03 -18.63
CA GLN A 134 -0.02 -13.39 -18.13
C GLN A 134 -1.32 -13.53 -17.34
N ALA A 135 -1.62 -12.59 -16.44
CA ALA A 135 -2.86 -12.55 -15.68
C ALA A 135 -4.07 -12.43 -16.64
N ALA A 136 -3.99 -11.55 -17.63
CA ALA A 136 -5.04 -11.40 -18.65
C ALA A 136 -5.28 -12.70 -19.43
N GLU A 137 -4.22 -13.44 -19.76
CA GLU A 137 -4.34 -14.74 -20.43
C GLU A 137 -5.07 -15.76 -19.55
N LEU A 138 -4.62 -15.96 -18.30
CA LEU A 138 -5.22 -16.88 -17.34
C LEU A 138 -6.71 -16.60 -17.14
N LEU A 139 -7.08 -15.33 -16.96
CA LEU A 139 -8.45 -14.89 -16.75
C LEU A 139 -9.31 -15.05 -18.01
N SER A 140 -8.74 -14.84 -19.20
CA SER A 140 -9.47 -15.00 -20.47
C SER A 140 -9.87 -16.46 -20.74
N GLN A 141 -9.02 -17.42 -20.36
CA GLN A 141 -9.23 -18.86 -20.53
C GLN A 141 -10.14 -19.50 -19.48
N ALA A 142 -10.34 -18.85 -18.34
CA ALA A 142 -11.18 -19.36 -17.25
C ALA A 142 -12.64 -19.54 -17.69
N ALA A 143 -13.37 -20.47 -17.06
CA ALA A 143 -14.82 -20.61 -17.25
C ALA A 143 -15.57 -19.45 -16.57
N CYS A 144 -15.40 -19.33 -15.26
CA CYS A 144 -15.84 -18.18 -14.46
C CYS A 144 -14.63 -17.45 -13.86
N VAL A 145 -14.80 -16.15 -13.62
CA VAL A 145 -13.83 -15.32 -12.90
C VAL A 145 -14.47 -14.82 -11.62
N HIS A 146 -13.91 -15.22 -10.48
CA HIS A 146 -14.33 -14.75 -9.17
C HIS A 146 -13.37 -13.67 -8.68
N VAL A 147 -13.88 -12.64 -8.03
CA VAL A 147 -13.09 -11.49 -7.62
C VAL A 147 -13.34 -11.25 -6.14
N ALA A 148 -12.28 -11.15 -5.35
CA ALA A 148 -12.36 -10.94 -3.91
C ALA A 148 -11.46 -9.79 -3.48
N GLY A 149 -12.02 -8.86 -2.71
CA GLY A 149 -11.29 -7.82 -2.02
C GLY A 149 -12.14 -7.35 -0.85
N PHE A 150 -11.55 -7.28 0.34
CA PHE A 150 -12.28 -6.98 1.57
C PHE A 150 -11.79 -5.67 2.18
N ARG A 151 -12.67 -5.01 2.95
CA ARG A 151 -12.37 -3.73 3.63
C ARG A 151 -11.87 -2.70 2.61
N SER A 152 -10.68 -2.13 2.80
CA SER A 152 -10.07 -1.14 1.91
C SER A 152 -9.80 -1.66 0.49
N CYS A 153 -9.72 -2.97 0.31
CA CYS A 153 -9.48 -3.58 -1.00
C CYS A 153 -10.78 -3.85 -1.77
N PHE A 154 -11.95 -3.69 -1.13
CA PHE A 154 -13.24 -3.88 -1.79
C PHE A 154 -13.44 -2.98 -3.01
N PRO A 155 -13.10 -1.66 -2.97
CA PRO A 155 -13.26 -0.81 -4.15
C PRO A 155 -12.44 -1.28 -5.35
N ILE A 156 -11.22 -1.78 -5.14
CA ILE A 156 -10.38 -2.31 -6.23
C ILE A 156 -11.05 -3.54 -6.87
N ALA A 157 -11.47 -4.50 -6.03
CA ALA A 157 -12.15 -5.71 -6.48
C ALA A 157 -13.49 -5.40 -7.17
N PHE A 158 -14.26 -4.46 -6.62
CA PHE A 158 -15.53 -4.04 -7.18
C PHE A 158 -15.37 -3.35 -8.54
N THR A 159 -14.37 -2.46 -8.68
CA THR A 159 -14.07 -1.82 -9.98
C THR A 159 -13.71 -2.86 -11.02
N PHE A 160 -12.80 -3.80 -10.71
CA PHE A 160 -12.45 -4.89 -11.62
C PHE A 160 -13.68 -5.71 -12.03
N HIS A 161 -14.47 -6.15 -11.05
CA HIS A 161 -15.70 -6.90 -11.28
C HIS A 161 -16.68 -6.13 -12.15
N TYR A 162 -16.98 -4.87 -11.82
CA TYR A 162 -17.95 -4.05 -12.52
C TYR A 162 -17.58 -3.88 -13.99
N VAL A 163 -16.37 -3.42 -14.29
CA VAL A 163 -15.95 -3.13 -15.66
C VAL A 163 -15.81 -4.42 -16.47
N TYR A 164 -15.24 -5.49 -15.90
CA TYR A 164 -15.12 -6.75 -16.63
C TYR A 164 -16.48 -7.37 -16.93
N ARG A 165 -17.45 -7.20 -16.02
CA ARG A 165 -18.79 -7.76 -16.17
C ARG A 165 -19.63 -7.08 -17.25
N LEU A 166 -19.31 -5.83 -17.63
CA LEU A 166 -19.95 -5.15 -18.76
C LEU A 166 -19.80 -5.93 -20.08
N PHE A 167 -18.72 -6.70 -20.23
CA PHE A 167 -18.50 -7.52 -21.42
C PHE A 167 -18.28 -8.99 -21.13
N ARG A 168 -18.41 -9.46 -19.89
CA ARG A 168 -18.34 -10.89 -19.53
C ARG A 168 -19.31 -11.23 -18.40
N SER A 169 -20.36 -11.96 -18.70
CA SER A 169 -21.40 -12.32 -17.70
C SER A 169 -20.92 -13.29 -16.61
N SER A 170 -19.91 -14.11 -16.88
CA SER A 170 -19.36 -15.10 -15.93
C SER A 170 -18.30 -14.51 -14.97
N VAL A 171 -18.47 -13.26 -14.56
CA VAL A 171 -17.65 -12.60 -13.55
C VAL A 171 -18.48 -12.41 -12.29
N HIS A 172 -17.96 -12.86 -11.15
CA HIS A 172 -18.65 -12.88 -9.86
C HIS A 172 -17.81 -12.17 -8.79
N LEU A 173 -18.46 -11.37 -7.95
CA LEU A 173 -17.82 -10.74 -6.80
C LEU A 173 -18.07 -11.60 -5.56
N ILE A 174 -17.00 -12.15 -4.98
CA ILE A 174 -17.05 -12.87 -3.71
C ILE A 174 -17.32 -11.87 -2.60
N ARG A 175 -18.35 -12.14 -1.80
CA ARG A 175 -18.69 -11.37 -0.61
C ARG A 175 -18.48 -12.19 0.66
N ALA A 176 -18.40 -11.50 1.79
CA ALA A 176 -18.30 -12.13 3.12
C ALA A 176 -19.25 -11.43 4.10
N ASP A 177 -20.32 -10.82 3.59
CA ASP A 177 -21.30 -10.13 4.41
C ASP A 177 -22.09 -11.12 5.26
N ALA A 178 -22.34 -10.77 6.54
CA ALA A 178 -23.15 -11.59 7.44
C ALA A 178 -22.74 -13.09 7.52
N GLY A 179 -21.45 -13.40 7.33
CA GLY A 179 -20.95 -14.78 7.40
C GLY A 179 -21.25 -15.63 6.15
N THR A 180 -21.40 -15.00 4.98
CA THR A 180 -21.73 -15.70 3.72
C THR A 180 -20.53 -16.28 2.98
N LEU A 181 -19.30 -16.04 3.45
CA LEU A 181 -18.09 -16.38 2.71
C LEU A 181 -18.05 -17.86 2.33
N GLU A 182 -18.41 -18.76 3.23
CA GLU A 182 -18.42 -20.21 2.99
C GLU A 182 -19.36 -20.62 1.84
N MET A 183 -20.43 -19.86 1.59
CA MET A 183 -21.34 -20.12 0.47
C MET A 183 -20.72 -19.70 -0.87
N GLU A 184 -20.05 -18.56 -0.90
CA GLU A 184 -19.30 -18.09 -2.07
C GLU A 184 -18.18 -19.08 -2.43
N LEU A 185 -17.42 -19.55 -1.43
CA LEU A 185 -16.31 -20.50 -1.65
C LEU A 185 -16.76 -21.85 -2.21
N ARG A 186 -17.99 -22.31 -1.88
CA ARG A 186 -18.56 -23.53 -2.46
C ARG A 186 -18.88 -23.41 -3.96
N GLY A 187 -18.99 -22.18 -4.47
CA GLY A 187 -19.26 -21.92 -5.88
C GLY A 187 -18.05 -22.02 -6.80
N LEU A 188 -16.84 -22.21 -6.25
CA LEU A 188 -15.61 -22.33 -7.01
C LEU A 188 -15.53 -23.69 -7.74
N ALA A 189 -14.97 -23.69 -8.97
CA ALA A 189 -14.74 -24.89 -9.76
C ALA A 189 -13.31 -24.95 -10.36
N PRO A 190 -12.76 -26.15 -10.66
CA PRO A 190 -11.37 -26.32 -11.13
C PRO A 190 -10.97 -25.62 -12.44
N LYS A 191 -11.93 -25.08 -13.20
CA LYS A 191 -11.68 -24.33 -14.46
C LYS A 191 -11.89 -22.83 -14.29
N ASP A 192 -12.18 -22.38 -13.09
CA ASP A 192 -12.37 -20.98 -12.77
C ASP A 192 -11.02 -20.32 -12.46
N ALA A 193 -11.04 -18.99 -12.48
CA ALA A 193 -9.95 -18.18 -11.95
C ALA A 193 -10.47 -17.27 -10.84
N VAL A 194 -9.60 -16.96 -9.87
CA VAL A 194 -9.90 -16.11 -8.73
C VAL A 194 -8.89 -14.99 -8.66
N VAL A 195 -9.36 -13.75 -8.73
CA VAL A 195 -8.57 -12.54 -8.47
C VAL A 195 -8.74 -12.18 -7.00
N VAL A 196 -7.66 -12.20 -6.23
CA VAL A 196 -7.66 -11.82 -4.81
C VAL A 196 -6.85 -10.54 -4.62
N VAL A 197 -7.52 -9.50 -4.13
CA VAL A 197 -6.91 -8.21 -3.81
C VAL A 197 -6.70 -8.09 -2.30
N SER A 198 -5.46 -7.88 -1.87
CA SER A 198 -5.16 -7.46 -0.49
C SER A 198 -3.78 -6.83 -0.38
N PHE A 199 -3.65 -5.86 0.51
CA PHE A 199 -2.36 -5.34 0.96
C PHE A 199 -2.20 -5.43 2.48
N ALA A 200 -1.01 -5.18 3.01
CA ALA A 200 -0.73 -5.27 4.45
C ALA A 200 -1.43 -4.16 5.28
N PRO A 201 -2.05 -4.48 6.43
CA PRO A 201 -2.25 -5.81 7.00
C PRO A 201 -3.29 -6.62 6.21
N TYR A 202 -2.91 -7.86 5.84
CA TYR A 202 -3.71 -8.72 4.98
C TYR A 202 -4.97 -9.25 5.70
N SER A 203 -6.09 -9.25 4.99
CA SER A 203 -7.34 -9.76 5.57
C SER A 203 -7.36 -11.29 5.63
N HIS A 204 -7.93 -11.84 6.71
CA HIS A 204 -8.14 -13.28 6.83
C HIS A 204 -9.04 -13.81 5.71
N GLU A 205 -10.06 -13.03 5.31
CA GLU A 205 -10.98 -13.37 4.24
C GLU A 205 -10.25 -13.54 2.90
N SER A 206 -9.32 -12.62 2.54
CA SER A 206 -8.50 -12.77 1.33
C SER A 206 -7.64 -14.03 1.36
N ILE A 207 -7.05 -14.35 2.51
CA ILE A 207 -6.23 -15.57 2.68
C ILE A 207 -7.10 -16.82 2.52
N ARG A 208 -8.30 -16.84 3.12
CA ARG A 208 -9.25 -17.96 3.00
C ARG A 208 -9.71 -18.17 1.56
N VAL A 209 -10.00 -17.09 0.82
CA VAL A 209 -10.35 -17.17 -0.60
C VAL A 209 -9.21 -17.77 -1.42
N ALA A 210 -7.99 -17.26 -1.25
CA ALA A 210 -6.83 -17.76 -1.99
C ALA A 210 -6.57 -19.26 -1.70
N ALA A 211 -6.70 -19.67 -0.43
CA ALA A 211 -6.56 -21.07 -0.03
C ALA A 211 -7.63 -21.97 -0.67
N ALA A 212 -8.91 -21.59 -0.58
CA ALA A 212 -10.02 -22.36 -1.13
C ALA A 212 -9.96 -22.45 -2.66
N ALA A 213 -9.59 -21.38 -3.35
CA ALA A 213 -9.39 -21.37 -4.79
C ALA A 213 -8.33 -22.37 -5.23
N ARG A 214 -7.19 -22.41 -4.52
CA ARG A 214 -6.11 -23.35 -4.79
C ARG A 214 -6.53 -24.80 -4.49
N GLU A 215 -7.21 -25.04 -3.38
CA GLU A 215 -7.74 -26.37 -3.03
C GLU A 215 -8.74 -26.89 -4.06
N CYS A 216 -9.54 -26.00 -4.65
CA CYS A 216 -10.47 -26.32 -5.73
C CYS A 216 -9.76 -26.54 -7.09
N GLY A 217 -8.50 -26.12 -7.23
CA GLY A 217 -7.75 -26.18 -8.49
C GLY A 217 -8.03 -24.99 -9.43
N CYS A 218 -8.64 -23.91 -8.94
CA CYS A 218 -8.77 -22.66 -9.69
C CYS A 218 -7.40 -22.03 -9.95
N LYS A 219 -7.31 -21.19 -10.98
CA LYS A 219 -6.17 -20.29 -11.16
C LYS A 219 -6.26 -19.10 -10.22
N VAL A 220 -5.21 -18.78 -9.49
CA VAL A 220 -5.20 -17.68 -8.52
C VAL A 220 -4.34 -16.53 -9.04
N ILE A 221 -4.93 -15.35 -9.17
CA ILE A 221 -4.24 -14.10 -9.49
C ILE A 221 -4.27 -13.22 -8.24
N ALA A 222 -3.11 -12.88 -7.70
CA ALA A 222 -2.99 -11.97 -6.57
C ALA A 222 -2.76 -10.54 -7.06
N LEU A 223 -3.56 -9.57 -6.60
CA LEU A 223 -3.24 -8.13 -6.65
C LEU A 223 -2.83 -7.70 -5.24
N THR A 224 -1.59 -7.27 -5.04
CA THR A 224 -1.04 -7.06 -3.69
C THR A 224 0.12 -6.07 -3.63
N ASP A 225 0.57 -5.71 -2.42
CA ASP A 225 1.70 -4.80 -2.17
C ASP A 225 3.07 -5.51 -2.06
N SER A 226 3.09 -6.85 -2.05
CA SER A 226 4.32 -7.61 -1.88
C SER A 226 4.34 -8.96 -2.62
N THR A 227 5.49 -9.30 -3.20
CA THR A 227 5.75 -10.62 -3.81
C THR A 227 5.75 -11.78 -2.81
N VAL A 228 5.86 -11.46 -1.52
CA VAL A 228 5.84 -12.44 -0.42
C VAL A 228 4.61 -12.28 0.47
N SER A 229 3.57 -11.61 -0.02
CA SER A 229 2.29 -11.58 0.68
C SER A 229 1.71 -13.00 0.80
N PRO A 230 0.90 -13.30 1.83
CA PRO A 230 0.31 -14.63 2.01
C PRO A 230 -0.45 -15.15 0.78
N MET A 231 -1.07 -14.27 -0.01
CA MET A 231 -1.75 -14.64 -1.24
C MET A 231 -0.81 -14.79 -2.44
N ALA A 232 0.26 -13.97 -2.54
CA ALA A 232 1.23 -14.09 -3.63
C ALA A 232 1.95 -15.45 -3.60
N LEU A 233 2.30 -15.95 -2.41
CA LEU A 233 2.92 -17.26 -2.24
C LEU A 233 2.02 -18.43 -2.68
N ALA A 234 0.72 -18.19 -2.83
CA ALA A 234 -0.26 -19.17 -3.26
C ALA A 234 -0.80 -18.92 -4.69
N ALA A 235 -0.32 -17.88 -5.38
CA ALA A 235 -0.87 -17.44 -6.65
C ALA A 235 -0.12 -18.02 -7.86
N ASP A 236 -0.84 -18.29 -8.95
CA ASP A 236 -0.26 -18.61 -10.26
C ASP A 236 0.35 -17.36 -10.93
N CYS A 237 -0.16 -16.17 -10.61
CA CYS A 237 0.33 -14.90 -11.10
C CYS A 237 0.12 -13.80 -10.05
N THR A 238 1.10 -12.92 -9.88
CA THR A 238 1.04 -11.80 -8.93
C THR A 238 1.21 -10.48 -9.66
N LEU A 239 0.29 -9.56 -9.40
CA LEU A 239 0.33 -8.16 -9.83
C LEU A 239 0.56 -7.28 -8.60
N LEU A 240 1.53 -6.37 -8.71
CA LEU A 240 1.97 -5.52 -7.61
C LEU A 240 1.43 -4.10 -7.75
N PHE A 241 1.05 -3.49 -6.63
CA PHE A 241 0.72 -2.07 -6.56
C PHE A 241 1.26 -1.44 -5.27
N SER A 242 1.62 -0.16 -5.34
CA SER A 242 2.02 0.60 -4.16
C SER A 242 0.80 1.18 -3.42
N VAL A 243 0.91 1.30 -2.10
CA VAL A 243 -0.14 1.87 -1.23
C VAL A 243 0.33 3.12 -0.47
N GLU A 244 1.46 3.69 -0.87
CA GLU A 244 2.03 4.86 -0.21
C GLU A 244 1.08 6.06 -0.25
N SER A 245 1.08 6.81 0.84
CA SER A 245 0.20 7.95 1.03
C SER A 245 0.75 8.85 2.12
N PRO A 246 0.78 10.18 1.91
CA PRO A 246 1.09 11.14 2.97
C PRO A 246 -0.06 11.25 4.00
N SER A 247 -1.23 10.69 3.69
CA SER A 247 -2.39 10.67 4.58
C SER A 247 -2.26 9.61 5.69
N PHE A 248 -3.24 9.63 6.61
CA PHE A 248 -3.34 8.64 7.66
C PHE A 248 -3.68 7.23 7.13
N PHE A 249 -4.25 7.15 5.92
CA PHE A 249 -4.71 5.91 5.30
C PHE A 249 -3.90 5.58 4.04
N PRO A 250 -3.60 4.29 3.78
CA PRO A 250 -2.94 3.86 2.54
C PRO A 250 -3.76 4.23 1.30
N SER A 251 -3.09 4.56 0.20
CA SER A 251 -3.76 4.82 -1.07
C SER A 251 -4.14 3.52 -1.77
N ILE A 252 -5.27 3.53 -2.48
CA ILE A 252 -5.70 2.41 -3.35
C ILE A 252 -5.62 2.75 -4.83
N THR A 253 -5.22 3.97 -5.20
CA THR A 253 -5.23 4.49 -6.58
C THR A 253 -4.44 3.58 -7.52
N ALA A 254 -3.24 3.16 -7.12
CA ALA A 254 -2.43 2.26 -7.93
C ALA A 254 -3.07 0.87 -8.09
N GLY A 255 -3.74 0.36 -7.06
CA GLY A 255 -4.49 -0.90 -7.15
C GLY A 255 -5.66 -0.82 -8.14
N VAL A 256 -6.37 0.31 -8.14
CA VAL A 256 -7.43 0.59 -9.13
C VAL A 256 -6.85 0.68 -10.55
N ALA A 257 -5.73 1.40 -10.73
CA ALA A 257 -5.07 1.51 -12.02
C ALA A 257 -4.61 0.14 -12.57
N VAL A 258 -4.07 -0.75 -11.72
CA VAL A 258 -3.74 -2.14 -12.13
C VAL A 258 -5.00 -2.90 -12.56
N ALA A 259 -6.11 -2.76 -11.82
CA ALA A 259 -7.38 -3.39 -12.17
C ALA A 259 -7.91 -2.89 -13.52
N GLU A 260 -7.86 -1.59 -13.78
CA GLU A 260 -8.27 -0.97 -15.06
C GLU A 260 -7.41 -1.47 -16.22
N ALA A 261 -6.08 -1.45 -16.07
CA ALA A 261 -5.15 -1.93 -17.09
C ALA A 261 -5.35 -3.44 -17.39
N LEU A 262 -5.67 -4.24 -16.37
CA LEU A 262 -5.97 -5.65 -16.54
C LEU A 262 -7.29 -5.85 -17.33
N VAL A 263 -8.33 -5.06 -17.03
CA VAL A 263 -9.59 -5.13 -17.77
C VAL A 263 -9.44 -4.65 -19.21
N GLU A 264 -8.61 -3.63 -19.47
CA GLU A 264 -8.27 -3.17 -20.82
C GLU A 264 -7.62 -4.30 -21.64
N GLN A 265 -6.67 -5.04 -21.07
CA GLN A 265 -6.08 -6.20 -21.73
C GLN A 265 -7.10 -7.31 -21.99
N LEU A 266 -8.03 -7.54 -21.06
CA LEU A 266 -9.11 -8.52 -21.24
C LEU A 266 -10.09 -8.12 -22.34
N LEU A 267 -10.38 -6.82 -22.46
CA LEU A 267 -11.20 -6.25 -23.53
C LEU A 267 -10.52 -6.48 -24.89
N ALA A 268 -9.23 -6.12 -25.00
CA ALA A 268 -8.44 -6.30 -26.21
C ALA A 268 -8.37 -7.77 -26.66
N ARG A 269 -8.17 -8.71 -25.71
CA ARG A 269 -8.16 -10.16 -25.98
C ARG A 269 -9.52 -10.68 -26.48
N LYS A 270 -10.63 -10.17 -25.96
CA LYS A 270 -11.97 -10.59 -26.39
C LYS A 270 -12.38 -9.98 -27.74
N GLY A 271 -11.83 -8.81 -28.11
CA GLY A 271 -12.00 -8.20 -29.41
C GLY A 271 -13.45 -7.83 -29.74
N LYS A 272 -13.88 -8.07 -31.00
CA LYS A 272 -15.21 -7.65 -31.51
C LYS A 272 -16.39 -8.19 -30.68
N GLY A 273 -16.22 -9.33 -30.01
CA GLY A 273 -17.25 -9.88 -29.14
C GLY A 273 -17.50 -9.02 -27.89
N ALA A 274 -16.48 -8.31 -27.40
CA ALA A 274 -16.62 -7.41 -26.26
C ALA A 274 -17.36 -6.12 -26.63
N ILE A 275 -17.07 -5.54 -27.79
CA ILE A 275 -17.72 -4.31 -28.28
C ILE A 275 -19.25 -4.49 -28.30
N ARG A 276 -19.72 -5.58 -28.91
CA ARG A 276 -21.17 -5.88 -28.95
C ARG A 276 -21.79 -6.07 -27.56
N ALA A 277 -21.06 -6.67 -26.64
CA ALA A 277 -21.54 -6.86 -25.27
C ALA A 277 -21.63 -5.52 -24.51
N LEU A 278 -20.65 -4.63 -24.72
CA LEU A 278 -20.67 -3.26 -24.17
C LEU A 278 -21.86 -2.45 -24.71
N GLU A 279 -22.06 -2.44 -26.03
CA GLU A 279 -23.21 -1.75 -26.66
C GLU A 279 -24.55 -2.26 -26.09
N GLN A 280 -24.66 -3.57 -25.86
CA GLN A 280 -25.84 -4.17 -25.24
C GLN A 280 -26.02 -3.73 -23.79
N ALA A 281 -24.95 -3.78 -22.99
CA ALA A 281 -24.99 -3.38 -21.57
C ALA A 281 -25.34 -1.89 -21.42
N GLU A 282 -24.69 -1.01 -22.18
CA GLU A 282 -24.98 0.43 -22.18
C GLU A 282 -26.42 0.72 -22.64
N GLY A 283 -26.85 0.07 -23.72
CA GLY A 283 -28.21 0.20 -24.23
C GLY A 283 -29.28 -0.27 -23.22
N GLU A 284 -28.99 -1.30 -22.42
CA GLU A 284 -29.87 -1.76 -21.34
C GLU A 284 -29.92 -0.76 -20.18
N LEU A 285 -28.78 -0.20 -19.78
CA LEU A 285 -28.72 0.82 -18.73
C LEU A 285 -29.54 2.07 -19.10
N HIS A 286 -29.44 2.53 -20.35
CA HIS A 286 -30.28 3.63 -20.83
C HIS A 286 -31.77 3.26 -20.87
N ARG A 287 -32.10 2.07 -21.38
CA ARG A 287 -33.50 1.62 -21.54
C ARG A 287 -34.21 1.41 -20.20
N THR A 288 -33.49 0.96 -19.18
CA THR A 288 -34.02 0.72 -17.83
C THR A 288 -34.07 1.98 -16.97
N GLY A 289 -33.56 3.11 -17.47
CA GLY A 289 -33.52 4.37 -16.73
C GLY A 289 -32.43 4.42 -15.67
N ALA A 290 -31.40 3.55 -15.76
CA ALA A 290 -30.25 3.61 -14.86
C ALA A 290 -29.45 4.93 -15.03
N TYR A 291 -29.52 5.54 -16.21
CA TYR A 291 -29.03 6.89 -16.47
C TYR A 291 -30.17 7.85 -16.77
N VAL A 292 -30.07 9.07 -16.25
CA VAL A 292 -30.98 10.16 -16.63
C VAL A 292 -30.77 10.45 -18.10
N ALA A 293 -31.84 10.43 -18.89
CA ALA A 293 -31.78 10.86 -20.28
C ALA A 293 -31.32 12.32 -20.30
N ALA A 294 -30.31 12.64 -21.11
CA ALA A 294 -29.89 14.03 -21.30
C ALA A 294 -31.12 14.83 -21.72
N GLY A 295 -31.56 15.77 -20.87
CA GLY A 295 -32.69 16.64 -21.17
C GLY A 295 -32.40 17.34 -22.50
N ARG A 296 -33.33 17.25 -23.46
CA ARG A 296 -33.29 18.10 -24.64
C ARG A 296 -33.54 19.53 -24.17
N GLY A 297 -32.45 20.25 -23.87
CA GLY A 297 -32.46 21.71 -23.71
C GLY A 297 -32.66 22.41 -25.04
#